data_AF-A0A3D4TAD5-F1
#
_entry.id   AF-A0A3D4TAD5-F1
#
_cell.length_a   1.000
_cell.length_b   1.000
_cell.length_c   1.000
_cell.angle_alpha   90.00
_cell.angle_beta   90.00
_cell.angle_gamma   90.00
#
_symmetry.space_group_name_H-M   'P 1'
#
loop_
_entity.id
_entity.type
_entity.pdbx_description
1 polymer ?
#
loop_
_entity_poly.entity_id
_entity_poly.type
_entity_poly.pdbx_seq_one_letter_code
_entity_poly.pdbx_strand_id
1 'polypeptide(L)'
;WWQTCTPIDIDGDGDLDIVAGNFGLNSRLKASSKEPVKLYINDFDDNGSAEQVMTYYLKGEEICFSSKTQLEKRMPALKKKFLYAADFAKASVEDIFGKKKLSTAQQRYADHFANTVFINQGKLSFQPMILPDAVQYSTLKAIVSIPSAKPTILLAGNFYEYNVEIGRMDADQGNYLHMKAGKPVVTQVPNRVLAGQVRKMQPITVKGKQAYIIAKNNGSWQILQQ
;
A
#
# COMPACT_ATOMS: atom_id res chain seq x y z
N TRP A 1 2.67 3.42 -7.43
CA TRP A 1 2.14 3.75 -6.10
C TRP A 1 0.79 4.42 -6.28
N TRP A 2 -0.07 4.34 -5.28
CA TRP A 2 -1.49 3.96 -5.45
C TRP A 2 -1.62 2.64 -6.23
N GLN A 3 -2.36 1.70 -5.66
CA GLN A 3 -2.61 0.37 -6.20
C GLN A 3 -3.88 0.34 -7.03
N THR A 4 -4.83 1.24 -6.73
CA THR A 4 -6.06 1.46 -7.47
C THR A 4 -6.57 2.86 -7.16
N CYS A 5 -7.18 3.53 -8.13
CA CYS A 5 -7.89 4.79 -7.95
C CYS A 5 -9.21 4.67 -8.72
N THR A 6 -10.32 5.03 -8.09
CA THR A 6 -11.65 4.93 -8.71
C THR A 6 -12.44 6.20 -8.43
N PRO A 7 -12.80 6.96 -9.48
CA PRO A 7 -13.70 8.10 -9.36
C PRO A 7 -15.12 7.63 -9.03
N ILE A 8 -15.70 8.09 -7.92
CA ILE A 8 -17.04 7.72 -7.45
C ILE A 8 -17.61 8.89 -6.65
N ASP A 9 -18.83 9.31 -6.94
CA ASP A 9 -19.63 10.19 -6.06
C ASP A 9 -20.01 9.41 -4.79
N ILE A 10 -19.22 9.58 -3.71
CA ILE A 10 -19.35 8.77 -2.50
C ILE A 10 -20.26 9.40 -1.45
N ASP A 11 -20.36 10.72 -1.44
CA ASP A 11 -21.20 11.47 -0.51
C ASP A 11 -22.56 11.89 -1.12
N GLY A 12 -22.75 11.72 -2.43
CA GLY A 12 -24.01 11.89 -3.14
C GLY A 12 -24.31 13.33 -3.52
N ASP A 13 -23.30 14.20 -3.61
CA ASP A 13 -23.47 15.62 -3.93
C ASP A 13 -23.48 15.92 -5.45
N GLY A 14 -23.22 14.89 -6.27
CA GLY A 14 -23.26 14.94 -7.73
C GLY A 14 -21.92 15.26 -8.39
N ASP A 15 -20.86 15.49 -7.63
CA ASP A 15 -19.50 15.56 -8.15
C ASP A 15 -18.71 14.25 -7.89
N LEU A 16 -17.53 14.09 -8.51
CA LEU A 16 -16.76 12.84 -8.40
C LEU A 16 -15.63 12.97 -7.36
N ASP A 17 -15.71 12.17 -6.32
CA ASP A 17 -14.61 11.91 -5.39
C ASP A 17 -13.64 10.86 -5.93
N ILE A 18 -12.54 10.62 -5.21
CA ILE A 18 -11.59 9.55 -5.54
C ILE A 18 -11.43 8.61 -4.34
N VAL A 19 -11.80 7.34 -4.52
CA VAL A 19 -11.41 6.28 -3.58
C VAL A 19 -10.11 5.66 -4.07
N ALA A 20 -9.06 5.76 -3.25
CA ALA A 20 -7.72 5.36 -3.60
C ALA A 20 -7.21 4.25 -2.66
N GLY A 21 -6.89 3.11 -3.27
CA GLY A 21 -6.25 1.98 -2.60
C GLY A 21 -4.73 2.05 -2.69
N ASN A 22 -4.07 1.70 -1.61
CA ASN A 22 -2.64 1.81 -1.40
C ASN A 22 -2.14 0.60 -0.58
N PHE A 23 -0.98 0.74 0.07
CA PHE A 23 -0.31 -0.32 0.81
C PHE A 23 -0.99 -0.67 2.15
N GLY A 24 -1.72 0.27 2.74
CA GLY A 24 -2.31 0.12 4.07
C GLY A 24 -1.33 0.50 5.19
N LEU A 25 -1.84 0.51 6.41
CA LEU A 25 -1.06 0.89 7.59
C LEU A 25 -0.59 -0.31 8.41
N ASN A 26 -0.98 -1.53 8.08
CA ASN A 26 -0.54 -2.74 8.78
C ASN A 26 0.80 -3.26 8.26
N SER A 27 1.83 -2.43 8.41
CA SER A 27 3.21 -2.76 8.09
C SER A 27 4.18 -2.00 9.00
N ARG A 28 5.41 -2.50 9.08
CA ARG A 28 6.54 -1.79 9.70
C ARG A 28 6.92 -0.55 8.90
N LEU A 29 6.64 -0.54 7.60
CA LEU A 29 6.84 0.61 6.74
C LEU A 29 5.75 1.65 7.03
N LYS A 30 6.14 2.76 7.64
CA LYS A 30 5.30 3.93 7.87
C LYS A 30 5.84 5.07 7.03
N ALA A 31 5.00 5.62 6.18
CA ALA A 31 5.33 6.74 5.31
C ALA A 31 4.51 7.96 5.74
N SER A 32 5.20 9.09 5.90
CA SER A 32 4.63 10.42 6.08
C SER A 32 5.48 11.45 5.35
N SER A 33 4.98 12.67 5.14
CA SER A 33 5.80 13.74 4.54
C SER A 33 7.04 14.09 5.39
N LYS A 34 6.99 13.87 6.71
CA LYS A 34 8.15 14.07 7.61
C LYS A 34 9.11 12.88 7.60
N GLU A 35 8.57 11.68 7.52
CA GLU A 35 9.28 10.42 7.62
C GLU A 35 8.89 9.52 6.43
N PRO A 36 9.38 9.81 5.22
CA PRO A 36 9.01 9.04 4.04
C PRO A 36 9.77 7.71 3.99
N VAL A 37 9.19 6.73 3.31
CA VAL A 37 9.94 5.55 2.85
C VAL A 37 10.68 5.93 1.59
N LYS A 38 11.99 5.70 1.55
CA LYS A 38 12.84 6.08 0.42
C LYS A 38 13.45 4.88 -0.26
N LEU A 39 13.73 5.03 -1.54
CA LEU A 39 14.48 4.10 -2.37
C LEU A 39 15.65 4.85 -2.97
N TYR A 40 16.85 4.40 -2.65
CA TYR A 40 18.10 4.89 -3.20
C TYR A 40 18.60 3.89 -4.24
N ILE A 41 19.00 4.39 -5.41
CA ILE A 41 19.54 3.59 -6.50
C ILE A 41 20.91 4.17 -6.88
N ASN A 42 21.96 3.40 -6.63
CA ASN A 42 23.35 3.76 -6.96
C ASN A 42 24.23 2.51 -6.95
N ASP A 43 25.41 2.59 -7.54
CA ASP A 43 26.50 1.61 -7.35
C ASP A 43 27.22 1.94 -6.04
N PHE A 44 26.83 1.28 -4.94
CA PHE A 44 27.30 1.61 -3.59
C PHE A 44 28.63 0.93 -3.22
N ASP A 45 29.02 -0.14 -3.92
CA ASP A 45 30.27 -0.86 -3.69
C ASP A 45 31.29 -0.77 -4.85
N ASP A 46 31.02 0.08 -5.84
CA ASP A 46 31.88 0.40 -6.98
C ASP A 46 32.18 -0.82 -7.89
N ASN A 47 31.21 -1.71 -8.04
CA ASN A 47 31.34 -2.92 -8.85
C ASN A 47 30.80 -2.76 -10.29
N GLY A 48 30.25 -1.59 -10.64
CA GLY A 48 29.66 -1.29 -11.95
C GLY A 48 28.18 -1.63 -12.08
N SER A 49 27.55 -2.19 -11.03
CA SER A 49 26.11 -2.49 -10.95
C SER A 49 25.44 -1.59 -9.93
N ALA A 50 24.19 -1.20 -10.17
CA ALA A 50 23.44 -0.41 -9.21
C ALA A 50 22.68 -1.30 -8.22
N GLU A 51 22.82 -1.02 -6.92
CA GLU A 51 21.97 -1.57 -5.87
C GLU A 51 20.74 -0.70 -5.63
N GLN A 52 19.68 -1.35 -5.14
CA GLN A 52 18.45 -0.72 -4.69
C GLN A 52 18.36 -0.86 -3.18
N VAL A 53 18.42 0.27 -2.47
CA VAL A 53 18.37 0.33 -1.02
C VAL A 53 17.10 1.04 -0.60
N MET A 54 16.21 0.31 0.06
CA MET A 54 15.01 0.89 0.67
C MET A 54 15.26 1.22 2.14
N THR A 55 14.83 2.40 2.56
CA THR A 55 14.92 2.88 3.94
C THR A 55 13.57 3.35 4.45
N TYR A 56 13.42 3.33 5.77
CA TYR A 56 12.25 3.84 6.47
C TYR A 56 12.69 4.44 7.81
N TYR A 57 11.81 5.21 8.44
CA TYR A 57 12.11 5.80 9.72
C TYR A 57 11.60 4.92 10.87
N LEU A 58 12.43 4.79 11.89
CA LEU A 58 12.07 4.17 13.17
C LEU A 58 12.49 5.10 14.29
N LYS A 59 11.52 5.61 15.06
CA LYS A 59 11.76 6.55 16.17
C LYS A 59 12.55 7.81 15.74
N GLY A 60 12.29 8.34 14.56
CA GLY A 60 12.96 9.53 14.03
C GLY A 60 14.28 9.27 13.29
N GLU A 61 14.79 8.04 13.30
CA GLU A 61 16.03 7.67 12.63
C GLU A 61 15.76 6.92 11.32
N GLU A 62 16.41 7.34 10.24
CA GLU A 62 16.35 6.65 8.96
C GLU A 62 17.22 5.39 9.02
N ILE A 63 16.60 4.23 8.78
CA ILE A 63 17.26 2.92 8.83
C ILE A 63 16.98 2.10 7.58
N CYS A 64 17.85 1.12 7.32
CA CYS A 64 17.67 0.18 6.22
C CYS A 64 16.47 -0.73 6.45
N PHE A 65 15.69 -0.96 5.39
CA PHE A 65 14.68 -2.01 5.40
C PHE A 65 15.31 -3.40 5.32
N SER A 66 16.31 -3.57 4.45
CA SER A 66 17.06 -4.82 4.30
C SER A 66 17.90 -5.11 5.54
N SER A 67 17.94 -6.38 5.94
CA SER A 67 18.84 -6.83 7.01
C SER A 67 20.31 -6.76 6.61
N LYS A 68 21.22 -6.73 7.60
CA LYS A 68 22.67 -6.85 7.40
C LYS A 68 23.02 -7.99 6.44
N THR A 69 22.50 -9.19 6.71
CA THR A 69 22.76 -10.39 5.92
C THR A 69 22.33 -10.25 4.45
N GLN A 70 21.21 -9.56 4.18
CA GLN A 70 20.75 -9.31 2.81
C GLN A 70 21.64 -8.30 2.10
N LEU A 71 22.03 -7.24 2.80
CA LEU A 71 22.92 -6.22 2.26
C LEU A 71 24.30 -6.80 1.95
N GLU A 72 24.87 -7.63 2.82
CA GLU A 72 26.16 -8.31 2.58
C GLU A 72 26.14 -9.30 1.41
N LYS A 73 24.98 -9.91 1.11
CA LYS A 73 24.82 -10.75 -0.07
C LYS A 73 24.87 -9.94 -1.36
N ARG A 74 24.47 -8.67 -1.31
CA ARG A 74 24.49 -7.75 -2.46
C ARG A 74 25.80 -6.98 -2.56
N MET A 75 26.35 -6.54 -1.42
CA MET A 75 27.58 -5.78 -1.30
C MET A 75 28.53 -6.49 -0.32
N PRO A 76 29.32 -7.49 -0.78
CA PRO A 76 30.21 -8.27 0.08
C PRO A 76 31.23 -7.43 0.87
N ALA A 77 31.58 -6.24 0.38
CA ALA A 77 32.47 -5.30 1.07
C ALA A 77 31.96 -4.92 2.47
N LEU A 78 30.64 -4.93 2.71
CA LEU A 78 30.05 -4.62 4.02
C LEU A 78 30.47 -5.62 5.11
N LYS A 79 30.82 -6.87 4.75
CA LYS A 79 31.32 -7.87 5.72
C LYS A 79 32.61 -7.42 6.40
N LYS A 80 33.50 -6.78 5.62
CA LYS A 80 34.78 -6.27 6.13
C LYS A 80 34.58 -5.00 6.94
N LYS A 81 33.61 -4.16 6.57
CA LYS A 81 33.30 -2.89 7.20
C LYS A 81 32.58 -3.06 8.55
N PHE A 82 31.69 -4.04 8.66
CA PHE A 82 30.92 -4.32 9.87
C PHE A 82 31.11 -5.77 10.30
N LEU A 83 32.20 -6.07 11.01
CA LEU A 83 32.50 -7.44 11.43
C LEU A 83 31.41 -7.98 12.38
N TYR A 84 31.00 -7.18 13.37
CA TYR A 84 29.96 -7.57 14.33
C TYR A 84 28.58 -7.05 13.92
N ALA A 85 27.53 -7.79 14.27
CA ALA A 85 26.15 -7.37 14.00
C ALA A 85 25.77 -6.11 14.81
N ALA A 86 26.34 -5.95 16.01
CA ALA A 86 26.14 -4.79 16.86
C ALA A 86 26.65 -3.49 16.22
N ASP A 87 27.76 -3.54 15.49
CA ASP A 87 28.32 -2.36 14.81
C ASP A 87 27.41 -1.89 13.68
N PHE A 88 26.89 -2.85 12.88
CA PHE A 88 25.92 -2.54 11.83
C PHE A 88 24.62 -1.97 12.40
N ALA A 89 24.13 -2.51 13.52
CA ALA A 89 22.88 -2.04 14.14
C ALA A 89 22.96 -0.61 14.68
N LYS A 90 24.17 -0.10 14.95
CA LYS A 90 24.42 1.29 15.39
C LYS A 90 24.77 2.24 14.23
N ALA A 91 25.04 1.70 13.04
CA ALA A 91 25.44 2.48 11.90
C ALA A 91 24.24 3.21 11.28
N SER A 92 24.41 4.50 10.98
CA SER A 92 23.44 5.23 10.19
C SER A 92 23.45 4.75 8.73
N VAL A 93 22.40 5.09 7.96
CA VAL A 93 22.38 4.85 6.51
C VAL A 93 23.58 5.52 5.83
N GLU A 94 24.00 6.70 6.29
CA GLU A 94 25.22 7.38 5.79
C GLU A 94 26.50 6.60 6.14
N ASP A 95 26.59 6.02 7.33
CA ASP A 95 27.74 5.20 7.71
C ASP A 95 27.82 3.94 6.87
N ILE A 96 26.69 3.34 6.50
CA ILE A 96 26.65 2.11 5.70
C ILE A 96 27.07 2.40 4.26
N PHE A 97 26.40 3.35 3.59
CA PHE A 97 26.51 3.56 2.14
C PHE A 97 27.41 4.73 1.74
N GLY A 98 27.81 5.57 2.68
CA GLY A 98 28.60 6.77 2.42
C GLY A 98 27.74 7.95 1.95
N LYS A 99 27.92 9.08 2.62
CA LYS A 99 27.18 10.33 2.34
C LYS A 99 27.21 10.76 0.88
N LYS A 100 28.38 10.70 0.22
CA LYS A 100 28.54 11.07 -1.19
C LYS A 100 27.66 10.21 -2.10
N LYS A 101 27.70 8.88 -1.94
CA LYS A 101 26.93 7.94 -2.75
C LYS A 101 25.42 8.10 -2.53
N LEU A 102 24.98 8.36 -1.30
CA LEU A 102 23.56 8.66 -1.03
C LEU A 102 23.12 9.97 -1.68
N SER A 103 23.94 11.02 -1.62
CA SER A 103 23.61 12.32 -2.22
C SER A 103 23.55 12.31 -3.75
N THR A 104 24.30 11.41 -4.39
CA THR A 104 24.30 11.24 -5.85
C THR A 104 23.43 10.09 -6.34
N ALA A 105 22.79 9.36 -5.42
CA ALA A 105 21.89 8.28 -5.78
C ALA A 105 20.62 8.84 -6.46
N GLN A 106 20.08 8.08 -7.40
CA GLN A 106 18.71 8.32 -7.83
C GLN A 106 17.77 7.99 -6.68
N GLN A 107 17.00 8.98 -6.24
CA GLN A 107 16.05 8.81 -5.14
C GLN A 107 14.60 8.70 -5.66
N ARG A 108 13.84 7.82 -5.03
CA ARG A 108 12.37 7.78 -5.06
C ARG A 108 11.87 7.73 -3.63
N TYR A 109 10.67 8.22 -3.38
CA TYR A 109 10.08 8.16 -2.05
C TYR A 109 8.57 7.99 -2.10
N ALA A 110 8.02 7.56 -0.98
CA ALA A 110 6.61 7.43 -0.70
C ALA A 110 6.35 8.05 0.69
N ASP A 111 5.31 8.88 0.79
CA ASP A 111 5.01 9.68 1.98
C ASP A 111 3.58 9.45 2.53
N HIS A 112 2.86 8.45 2.02
CA HIS A 112 1.44 8.20 2.32
C HIS A 112 0.99 6.77 1.98
N PHE A 113 1.01 5.83 2.91
CA PHE A 113 0.56 4.46 2.64
C PHE A 113 -0.90 4.17 2.94
N ALA A 114 -1.62 5.11 3.57
CA ALA A 114 -3.00 4.88 3.96
C ALA A 114 -3.90 4.72 2.73
N ASN A 115 -4.86 3.80 2.82
CA ASN A 115 -6.01 3.78 1.94
C ASN A 115 -6.88 5.01 2.26
N THR A 116 -7.28 5.76 1.24
CA THR A 116 -7.81 7.13 1.43
C THR A 116 -8.94 7.39 0.47
N VAL A 117 -9.98 8.07 0.95
CA VAL A 117 -10.93 8.75 0.08
C VAL A 117 -10.54 10.22 0.01
N PHE A 118 -10.54 10.77 -1.20
CA PHE A 118 -10.29 12.17 -1.47
C PHE A 118 -11.62 12.79 -1.83
N ILE A 119 -12.21 13.52 -0.88
CA ILE A 119 -13.50 14.17 -1.07
C ILE A 119 -13.28 15.43 -1.89
N ASN A 120 -13.98 15.55 -3.01
CA ASN A 120 -13.90 16.71 -3.86
C ASN A 120 -14.58 17.90 -3.15
N GLN A 121 -13.97 19.08 -3.26
CA GLN A 121 -14.45 20.32 -2.67
C GLN A 121 -14.76 21.37 -3.77
N GLY A 122 -14.91 20.88 -5.00
CA GLY A 122 -15.00 21.69 -6.21
C GLY A 122 -13.64 22.18 -6.72
N LYS A 123 -13.63 22.62 -7.99
CA LYS A 123 -12.44 23.19 -8.67
C LYS A 123 -11.20 22.29 -8.62
N LEU A 124 -11.38 20.97 -8.64
CA LEU A 124 -10.32 19.96 -8.52
C LEU A 124 -9.51 20.07 -7.20
N SER A 125 -10.12 20.63 -6.15
CA SER A 125 -9.59 20.62 -4.80
C SER A 125 -10.11 19.38 -4.06
N PHE A 126 -9.23 18.65 -3.39
CA PHE A 126 -9.59 17.41 -2.71
C PHE A 126 -9.16 17.42 -1.25
N GLN A 127 -10.07 17.05 -0.35
CA GLN A 127 -9.80 16.82 1.06
C GLN A 127 -9.51 15.32 1.30
N PRO A 128 -8.28 14.95 1.69
CA PRO A 128 -7.96 13.56 2.02
C PRO A 128 -8.61 13.16 3.34
N MET A 129 -9.33 12.04 3.34
CA MET A 129 -9.84 11.36 4.52
C MET A 129 -9.32 9.93 4.56
N ILE A 130 -8.48 9.62 5.54
CA ILE A 130 -7.96 8.26 5.76
C ILE A 130 -9.13 7.33 6.07
N LEU A 131 -9.20 6.19 5.37
CA LEU A 131 -10.25 5.21 5.60
C LEU A 131 -10.04 4.47 6.93
N PRO A 132 -11.11 3.96 7.58
CA PRO A 132 -11.04 3.27 8.87
C PRO A 132 -10.07 2.07 8.91
N ASP A 133 -9.61 1.70 10.12
CA ASP A 133 -8.61 0.65 10.35
C ASP A 133 -8.92 -0.68 9.65
N ALA A 134 -10.20 -1.06 9.56
CA ALA A 134 -10.65 -2.28 8.90
C ALA A 134 -10.15 -2.43 7.46
N VAL A 135 -9.96 -1.32 6.73
CA VAL A 135 -9.39 -1.34 5.38
C VAL A 135 -7.90 -1.02 5.35
N GLN A 136 -7.25 -0.73 6.47
CA GLN A 136 -5.80 -0.49 6.54
C GLN A 136 -4.98 -1.74 6.84
N TYR A 137 -5.64 -2.86 7.18
CA TYR A 137 -4.98 -4.11 7.55
C TYR A 137 -4.28 -4.84 6.40
N SER A 138 -4.53 -4.42 5.17
CA SER A 138 -3.94 -5.01 3.97
C SER A 138 -3.85 -3.96 2.86
N THR A 139 -3.25 -4.34 1.73
CA THR A 139 -3.28 -3.50 0.52
C THR A 139 -4.69 -3.47 -0.06
N LEU A 140 -5.19 -2.30 -0.45
CA LEU A 140 -6.45 -2.18 -1.19
C LEU A 140 -6.16 -2.16 -2.70
N LYS A 141 -6.75 -3.08 -3.47
CA LYS A 141 -6.40 -3.27 -4.89
C LYS A 141 -7.59 -3.30 -5.84
N ALA A 142 -8.81 -3.44 -5.34
CA ALA A 142 -10.02 -3.46 -6.13
C ALA A 142 -11.13 -2.67 -5.44
N ILE A 143 -11.81 -1.86 -6.23
CA ILE A 143 -12.89 -0.97 -5.81
C ILE A 143 -14.00 -1.12 -6.85
N VAL A 144 -15.25 -1.29 -6.43
CA VAL A 144 -16.41 -1.25 -7.34
C VAL A 144 -17.60 -0.62 -6.64
N SER A 145 -18.32 0.25 -7.35
CA SER A 145 -19.56 0.84 -6.86
C SER A 145 -20.70 -0.18 -6.92
N ILE A 146 -21.54 -0.17 -5.89
CA ILE A 146 -22.77 -0.94 -5.79
C ILE A 146 -23.96 0.03 -5.86
N PRO A 147 -24.76 -0.03 -6.94
CA PRO A 147 -25.98 0.76 -7.06
C PRO A 147 -26.89 0.50 -5.87
N SER A 148 -27.19 1.55 -5.11
CA SER A 148 -28.05 1.51 -3.93
C SER A 148 -28.53 2.93 -3.64
N ALA A 149 -29.57 3.07 -2.80
CA ALA A 149 -30.13 4.38 -2.46
C ALA A 149 -29.13 5.32 -1.77
N LYS A 150 -28.06 4.77 -1.17
CA LYS A 150 -26.90 5.49 -0.68
C LYS A 150 -25.66 4.89 -1.35
N PRO A 151 -24.75 5.68 -1.96
CA PRO A 151 -23.56 5.14 -2.58
C PRO A 151 -22.84 4.15 -1.66
N THR A 152 -22.78 2.89 -2.09
CA THR A 152 -22.12 1.81 -1.36
C THR A 152 -21.01 1.29 -2.24
N ILE A 153 -19.81 1.15 -1.69
CA ILE A 153 -18.63 0.75 -2.45
C ILE A 153 -18.10 -0.55 -1.86
N LEU A 154 -17.84 -1.52 -2.73
CA LEU A 154 -17.17 -2.75 -2.36
C LEU A 154 -15.66 -2.58 -2.54
N LEU A 155 -14.93 -2.89 -1.48
CA LEU A 155 -13.48 -2.80 -1.38
C LEU A 155 -12.91 -4.18 -1.13
N ALA A 156 -11.82 -4.51 -1.83
CA ALA A 156 -11.07 -5.74 -1.61
C ALA A 156 -9.61 -5.63 -2.07
N GLY A 157 -8.74 -6.48 -1.54
CA GLY A 157 -7.33 -6.47 -1.92
C GLY A 157 -6.56 -7.71 -1.51
N ASN A 158 -5.55 -7.53 -0.64
CA ASN A 158 -4.49 -8.48 -0.29
C ASN A 158 -3.34 -8.64 -1.30
N PHE A 159 -2.17 -9.01 -0.78
CA PHE A 159 -0.99 -9.38 -1.55
C PHE A 159 -0.13 -10.38 -0.76
N TYR A 160 0.23 -11.51 -1.38
CA TYR A 160 0.86 -12.62 -0.66
C TYR A 160 2.35 -12.75 -0.96
N GLU A 161 2.82 -12.21 -2.07
CA GLU A 161 4.18 -12.43 -2.57
C GLU A 161 5.19 -11.41 -2.05
N TYR A 162 4.96 -10.86 -0.85
CA TYR A 162 5.95 -10.02 -0.18
C TYR A 162 7.07 -10.86 0.43
N ASN A 163 8.22 -10.23 0.67
CA ASN A 163 9.31 -10.86 1.40
C ASN A 163 8.95 -11.08 2.88
N VAL A 164 9.79 -11.84 3.58
CA VAL A 164 9.54 -12.25 4.97
C VAL A 164 9.48 -11.07 5.94
N GLU A 165 10.12 -9.95 5.61
CA GLU A 165 10.23 -8.75 6.42
C GLU A 165 8.94 -7.91 6.42
N ILE A 166 8.22 -7.89 5.29
CA ILE A 166 6.87 -7.30 5.21
C ILE A 166 5.84 -8.33 5.68
N GLY A 167 6.04 -9.60 5.34
CA GLY A 167 5.07 -10.65 5.56
C GLY A 167 3.90 -10.59 4.57
N ARG A 168 3.06 -11.63 4.60
CA ARG A 168 1.86 -11.69 3.76
C ARG A 168 0.83 -10.68 4.25
N MET A 169 0.23 -9.94 3.32
CA MET A 169 -0.90 -9.07 3.61
C MET A 169 -2.19 -9.79 3.19
N ASP A 170 -2.81 -10.50 4.14
CA ASP A 170 -3.97 -11.38 3.91
C ASP A 170 -5.16 -11.11 4.83
N ALA A 171 -5.13 -9.99 5.54
CA ALA A 171 -6.14 -9.62 6.53
C ALA A 171 -7.44 -9.03 5.93
N ASP A 172 -7.46 -8.68 4.65
CA ASP A 172 -8.68 -8.17 4.01
C ASP A 172 -9.61 -9.31 3.58
N GLN A 173 -10.86 -9.24 4.03
CA GLN A 173 -11.90 -10.23 3.76
C GLN A 173 -13.07 -9.64 2.96
N GLY A 174 -12.93 -8.41 2.48
CA GLY A 174 -13.96 -7.64 1.82
C GLY A 174 -14.63 -6.64 2.76
N ASN A 175 -14.81 -5.43 2.26
CA ASN A 175 -15.38 -4.32 3.03
C ASN A 175 -16.39 -3.54 2.17
N TYR A 176 -17.51 -3.14 2.77
CA TYR A 176 -18.38 -2.11 2.25
C TYR A 176 -17.96 -0.76 2.83
N LEU A 177 -17.85 0.24 1.97
CA LEU A 177 -17.59 1.63 2.33
C LEU A 177 -18.81 2.48 2.00
N HIS A 178 -19.17 3.36 2.93
CA HIS A 178 -20.22 4.37 2.77
C HIS A 178 -19.86 5.63 3.57
N MET A 179 -20.48 6.76 3.23
CA MET A 179 -20.39 7.98 4.03
C MET A 179 -21.50 8.05 5.08
N LYS A 180 -21.14 8.45 6.30
CA LYS A 180 -22.09 8.72 7.38
C LYS A 180 -21.67 9.99 8.11
N ALA A 181 -22.53 11.00 8.10
CA ALA A 181 -22.26 12.32 8.71
C ALA A 181 -20.90 12.90 8.26
N GLY A 182 -20.63 12.87 6.95
CA GLY A 182 -19.40 13.40 6.34
C GLY A 182 -18.13 12.60 6.62
N LYS A 183 -18.23 11.35 7.12
CA LYS A 183 -17.07 10.50 7.40
C LYS A 183 -17.19 9.13 6.73
N PRO A 184 -16.08 8.53 6.26
CA PRO A 184 -16.07 7.17 5.76
C PRO A 184 -16.33 6.17 6.89
N VAL A 185 -17.30 5.28 6.68
CA VAL A 185 -17.63 4.18 7.57
C VAL A 185 -17.51 2.88 6.79
N VAL A 186 -16.91 1.88 7.44
CA VAL A 186 -16.68 0.56 6.86
C VAL A 186 -17.48 -0.49 7.61
N THR A 187 -18.13 -1.37 6.88
CA THR A 187 -18.72 -2.62 7.38
C THR A 187 -18.13 -3.80 6.63
N GLN A 188 -17.88 -4.91 7.32
CA GLN A 188 -17.29 -6.07 6.69
C GLN A 188 -18.31 -6.80 5.79
N VAL A 189 -17.86 -7.34 4.66
CA VAL A 189 -18.67 -8.23 3.84
C VAL A 189 -18.87 -9.56 4.60
N PRO A 190 -20.11 -10.05 4.74
CA PRO A 190 -20.38 -11.28 5.48
C PRO A 190 -19.73 -12.50 4.83
N ASN A 191 -19.52 -13.56 5.62
CA ASN A 191 -19.05 -14.88 5.18
C ASN A 191 -17.67 -14.90 4.49
N ARG A 192 -16.89 -13.81 4.56
CA ARG A 192 -15.52 -13.72 4.02
C ARG A 192 -15.42 -14.07 2.54
N VAL A 193 -16.48 -13.80 1.77
CA VAL A 193 -16.55 -14.17 0.34
C VAL A 193 -15.44 -13.54 -0.50
N LEU A 194 -14.86 -12.41 -0.06
CA LEU A 194 -13.77 -11.73 -0.77
C LEU A 194 -12.36 -12.08 -0.25
N ALA A 195 -12.21 -13.08 0.62
CA ALA A 195 -10.90 -13.57 1.02
C ALA A 195 -10.09 -14.04 -0.20
N GLY A 196 -8.77 -13.83 -0.17
CA GLY A 196 -7.90 -14.08 -1.33
C GLY A 196 -7.27 -12.80 -1.87
N GLN A 197 -6.48 -12.93 -2.93
CA GLN A 197 -5.81 -11.80 -3.59
C GLN A 197 -6.70 -11.17 -4.65
N VAL A 198 -7.71 -10.40 -4.24
CA VAL A 198 -8.59 -9.72 -5.20
C VAL A 198 -7.80 -8.66 -5.97
N ARG A 199 -7.93 -8.67 -7.29
CA ARG A 199 -7.21 -7.76 -8.21
C ARG A 199 -8.15 -6.86 -8.99
N LYS A 200 -9.35 -7.34 -9.29
CA LYS A 200 -10.34 -6.56 -10.01
C LYS A 200 -11.74 -7.05 -9.67
N MET A 201 -12.67 -6.12 -9.60
CA MET A 201 -14.10 -6.39 -9.52
C MET A 201 -14.76 -5.62 -10.66
N GLN A 202 -15.75 -6.24 -11.31
CA GLN A 202 -16.52 -5.61 -12.37
C GLN A 202 -17.99 -5.95 -12.23
N PRO A 203 -18.89 -4.98 -12.45
CA PRO A 203 -20.32 -5.24 -12.52
C PRO A 203 -20.63 -6.10 -13.77
N ILE A 204 -21.54 -7.05 -13.61
CA ILE A 204 -22.09 -7.87 -14.69
C ILE A 204 -23.59 -8.07 -14.46
N THR A 205 -24.30 -8.50 -15.50
CA THR A 205 -25.72 -8.89 -15.41
C THR A 205 -25.85 -10.39 -15.60
N VAL A 206 -26.47 -11.07 -14.63
CA VAL A 206 -26.75 -12.51 -14.70
C VAL A 206 -28.25 -12.71 -14.61
N LYS A 207 -28.86 -13.21 -15.70
CA LYS A 207 -30.32 -13.42 -15.80
C LYS A 207 -31.14 -12.19 -15.39
N GLY A 208 -30.70 -11.00 -15.82
CA GLY A 208 -31.37 -9.72 -15.51
C GLY A 208 -31.10 -9.17 -14.10
N LYS A 209 -30.31 -9.85 -13.26
CA LYS A 209 -29.92 -9.38 -11.93
C LYS A 209 -28.50 -8.82 -11.94
N GLN A 210 -28.28 -7.75 -11.18
CA GLN A 210 -26.96 -7.20 -10.94
C GLN A 210 -26.09 -8.21 -10.18
N ALA A 211 -24.87 -8.40 -10.66
CA ALA A 211 -23.87 -9.22 -10.01
C ALA A 211 -22.47 -8.63 -10.25
N TYR A 212 -21.46 -9.22 -9.64
CA TYR A 212 -20.07 -8.77 -9.75
C TYR A 212 -19.17 -9.96 -10.02
N ILE A 213 -18.36 -9.87 -11.07
CA ILE A 213 -17.25 -10.79 -11.27
C ILE A 213 -16.05 -10.32 -10.47
N ILE A 214 -15.46 -11.23 -9.70
CA ILE A 214 -14.31 -10.97 -8.84
C ILE A 214 -13.14 -11.79 -9.36
N ALA A 215 -12.10 -11.10 -9.82
CA ALA A 215 -10.86 -11.71 -10.26
C ALA A 215 -9.84 -11.76 -9.12
N LYS A 216 -9.30 -12.95 -8.86
CA LYS A 216 -8.29 -13.20 -7.84
C LYS A 216 -6.97 -13.63 -8.49
N ASN A 217 -5.84 -13.15 -7.97
CA ASN A 217 -4.53 -13.68 -8.34
C ASN A 217 -4.37 -15.10 -7.77
N ASN A 218 -3.93 -16.06 -8.59
CA ASN A 218 -3.69 -17.45 -8.20
C ASN A 218 -4.89 -18.13 -7.48
N GLY A 219 -6.12 -17.79 -7.88
CA GLY A 219 -7.34 -18.40 -7.34
C GLY A 219 -8.50 -18.34 -8.34
N SER A 220 -9.57 -19.08 -8.06
CA SER A 220 -10.77 -19.06 -8.89
C SER A 220 -11.42 -17.68 -8.88
N TRP A 221 -11.87 -17.24 -10.05
CA TRP A 221 -12.82 -16.14 -10.13
C TRP A 221 -14.16 -16.60 -9.52
N GLN A 222 -14.95 -15.63 -9.06
CA GLN A 222 -16.27 -15.90 -8.47
C GLN A 222 -17.27 -14.83 -8.89
N ILE A 223 -18.55 -15.16 -8.80
CA ILE A 223 -19.65 -14.22 -9.00
C ILE A 223 -20.29 -13.93 -7.64
N LEU A 224 -20.33 -12.66 -7.27
CA LEU A 224 -21.09 -12.17 -6.13
C LEU A 224 -22.42 -11.61 -6.65
N GLN A 225 -23.52 -12.25 -6.29
CA GLN A 225 -24.87 -11.75 -6.57
C GLN A 225 -25.38 -10.99 -5.35
N GLN A 226 -26.13 -9.91 -5.58
CA GLN A 226 -26.92 -9.26 -4.53
C GLN A 226 -28.16 -10.08 -4.18
#